data_AF-A0A8A4TQC6-F1
#
_entry.id   AF-A0A8A4TQC6-F1
#
_cell.length_a   1.000
_cell.length_b   1.000
_cell.length_c   1.000
_cell.angle_alpha   90.00
_cell.angle_beta   90.00
_cell.angle_gamma   90.00
#
_symmetry.space_group_name_H-M   'P 1'
#
loop_
_entity.id
_entity.type
_entity.pdbx_description
1 polymer ?
#
loop_
_entity_poly.entity_id
_entity_poly.type
_entity_poly.pdbx_seq_one_letter_code
_entity_poly.pdbx_strand_id
1 'polypeptide(L)' 'MPLNFTNVNDNLTSVVNTVEDAMLADLNNFDPQTASSADLISMQVGLQKWTLATNLQTNALKTLGDGLKNTVSNVR' A
#
# COMPACT_ATOMS: atom_id res chain seq x y z
N MET A 1 -9.79 -24.72 4.83
CA MET A 1 -9.43 -24.01 3.59
C MET A 1 -8.12 -23.30 3.83
N PRO A 2 -7.03 -23.60 3.11
CA PRO A 2 -5.81 -22.82 3.23
C PRO A 2 -6.14 -21.38 2.84
N LEU A 3 -5.90 -20.43 3.74
CA LEU A 3 -5.88 -19.02 3.35
C LEU A 3 -4.90 -18.92 2.19
N ASN A 4 -5.38 -18.50 1.02
CA ASN A 4 -4.51 -18.30 -0.13
C ASN A 4 -3.74 -17.01 0.11
N PHE A 5 -2.63 -17.13 0.85
CA PHE A 5 -1.77 -16.02 1.24
C PHE A 5 -1.24 -15.26 0.02
N THR A 6 -1.07 -15.96 -1.10
CA THR A 6 -0.76 -15.36 -2.40
C THR A 6 -1.89 -14.43 -2.83
N ASN A 7 -3.15 -14.85 -2.79
CA ASN A 7 -4.28 -13.97 -3.14
C ASN A 7 -4.41 -12.75 -2.22
N VAL A 8 -4.15 -12.88 -0.91
CA VAL A 8 -4.21 -11.73 0.03
C VAL A 8 -3.08 -10.75 -0.25
N ASN A 9 -1.87 -11.25 -0.48
CA ASN A 9 -0.72 -10.44 -0.86
C ASN A 9 -0.95 -9.75 -2.22
N ASP A 10 -1.45 -10.47 -3.22
CA ASP A 10 -1.69 -9.95 -4.57
C ASP A 10 -2.75 -8.85 -4.56
N ASN A 11 -3.81 -9.01 -3.77
CA ASN A 11 -4.84 -7.99 -3.59
C ASN A 11 -4.31 -6.74 -2.86
N LEU A 12 -3.51 -6.92 -1.79
CA LEU A 12 -2.88 -5.79 -1.09
C LEU A 12 -1.87 -5.06 -1.98
N THR A 13 -1.07 -5.80 -2.73
CA THR A 13 -0.11 -5.25 -3.69
C THR A 13 -0.84 -4.50 -4.80
N SER A 14 -1.95 -5.03 -5.32
CA SER A 14 -2.77 -4.36 -6.33
C SER A 14 -3.36 -3.04 -5.83
N VAL A 15 -3.82 -2.97 -4.57
CA VAL A 15 -4.31 -1.73 -3.96
C VAL A 15 -3.18 -0.71 -3.79
N VAL A 16 -2.01 -1.13 -3.31
CA VAL A 16 -0.83 -0.25 -3.18
C VAL A 16 -0.41 0.29 -4.54
N ASN A 17 -0.30 -0.57 -5.55
CA ASN A 17 0.05 -0.17 -6.91
C ASN A 17 -0.98 0.81 -7.49
N THR A 18 -2.28 0.61 -7.24
CA THR A 18 -3.33 1.53 -7.71
C THR A 18 -3.18 2.93 -7.09
N VAL A 19 -2.85 3.00 -5.80
CA VAL A 19 -2.61 4.27 -5.10
C VAL A 19 -1.31 4.92 -5.58
N GLU A 20 -0.28 4.12 -5.82
CA GLU A 20 1.01 4.57 -6.36
C GLU A 20 0.86 5.11 -7.79
N ASP A 21 0.15 4.40 -8.67
CA ASP A 21 -0.11 4.82 -10.05
C ASP A 21 -0.89 6.14 -10.09
N ALA A 22 -1.89 6.31 -9.22
CA ALA A 22 -2.62 7.57 -9.10
C ALA A 22 -1.72 8.73 -8.63
N MET A 23 -0.85 8.47 -7.65
CA MET A 23 0.10 9.46 -7.15
C MET A 23 1.16 9.82 -8.20
N LEU A 24 1.67 8.83 -8.95
CA LEU A 24 2.61 9.05 -10.04
C LEU A 24 1.97 9.79 -11.21
N ALA A 25 0.69 9.53 -11.51
CA ALA A 25 -0.05 10.30 -12.51
C ALA A 25 -0.21 11.77 -12.08
N ASP A 26 -0.51 12.03 -10.81
CA ASP A 26 -0.58 13.39 -10.27
C ASP A 26 0.79 14.09 -10.31
N LEU A 27 1.87 13.38 -9.95
CA LEU A 27 3.25 13.90 -10.00
C LEU A 27 3.74 14.17 -11.43
N ASN A 28 3.43 13.29 -12.39
CA ASN A 28 3.82 13.49 -13.79
C ASN A 28 3.11 14.69 -14.44
N ASN A 29 1.92 15.04 -13.95
CA ASN A 29 1.17 16.20 -14.40
C ASN A 29 1.46 17.47 -13.55
N PHE A 30 2.28 17.35 -12.51
CA PHE A 30 2.62 18.46 -11.62
C PHE A 30 3.75 19.29 -12.21
N ASP A 31 3.44 20.52 -12.66
CA ASP A 31 4.44 21.51 -13.01
C ASP A 31 4.71 22.43 -11.79
N PRO A 32 5.89 22.33 -11.14
CA PRO A 32 6.22 23.16 -9.98
C PRO A 32 6.27 24.66 -10.27
N GLN A 33 6.32 25.08 -11.54
CA GLN A 33 6.32 26.49 -11.93
C GLN A 33 4.93 27.10 -12.03
N THR A 34 3.89 26.28 -12.23
CA THR A 34 2.49 26.70 -12.32
C THR A 34 1.60 26.11 -11.22
N ALA A 35 2.18 25.31 -10.33
CA ALA A 35 1.47 24.63 -9.25
C ALA A 35 0.73 25.61 -8.34
N SER A 36 -0.59 25.44 -8.25
CA SER A 36 -1.40 26.14 -7.28
C SER A 36 -1.23 25.51 -5.90
N SER A 37 -1.60 26.25 -4.84
CA SER A 37 -1.65 25.69 -3.48
C SER A 37 -2.54 24.44 -3.38
N ALA A 38 -3.55 24.29 -4.26
CA ALA A 38 -4.42 23.12 -4.30
C ALA A 38 -3.70 21.87 -4.83
N ASP A 39 -2.76 22.03 -5.76
CA ASP A 39 -1.98 20.93 -6.33
C ASP A 39 -0.97 20.40 -5.30
N LEU A 40 -0.34 21.31 -4.54
CA LEU A 40 0.55 20.95 -3.43
C LEU A 40 -0.19 20.18 -2.32
N ILE A 41 -1.40 20.61 -1.97
CA ILE A 41 -2.23 19.91 -0.98
C ILE A 41 -2.63 18.52 -1.49
N SER A 42 -3.03 18.42 -2.76
CA SER A 42 -3.42 17.14 -3.37
C SER A 42 -2.26 16.15 -3.39
N MET A 43 -1.05 16.62 -3.74
CA MET A 43 0.16 15.81 -3.68
C MET A 43 0.47 15.34 -2.25
N GLN A 44 0.31 16.21 -1.26
CA GLN A 44 0.52 15.87 0.14
C GLN A 44 -0.49 14.82 0.64
N VAL A 45 -1.75 14.91 0.21
CA VAL A 45 -2.78 13.89 0.47
C VAL A 45 -2.45 12.56 -0.22
N GLY A 46 -1.96 12.61 -1.46
CA GLY A 46 -1.51 11.43 -2.22
C GLY A 46 -0.39 10.69 -1.49
N LEU A 47 0.66 11.42 -1.06
CA LEU A 47 1.77 10.86 -0.28
C LEU A 47 1.30 10.23 1.04
N GLN A 48 0.36 10.86 1.75
CA GLN A 48 -0.20 10.29 2.98
C GLN A 48 -0.97 9.01 2.72
N LYS A 49 -1.78 8.95 1.65
CA LYS A 49 -2.52 7.74 1.26
C LYS A 49 -1.58 6.61 0.89
N TRP A 50 -0.54 6.89 0.10
CA TRP A 50 0.48 5.91 -0.25
C TRP A 50 1.20 5.37 1.00
N THR A 51 1.65 6.27 1.89
CA THR A 51 2.26 5.88 3.17
C THR A 51 1.35 4.96 4.00
N LEU A 52 0.05 5.28 4.07
CA LEU A 52 -0.92 4.48 4.80
C LEU A 52 -1.10 3.10 4.17
N ALA A 53 -1.20 3.03 2.84
CA ALA A 53 -1.35 1.79 2.09
C ALA A 53 -0.14 0.86 2.26
N THR A 54 1.08 1.40 2.15
CA THR A 54 2.33 0.65 2.36
C THR A 54 2.46 0.12 3.79
N ASN A 55 2.08 0.93 4.79
CA ASN A 55 2.06 0.50 6.19
C ASN A 55 1.00 -0.60 6.42
N LEU A 56 -0.17 -0.49 5.80
CA LEU A 56 -1.22 -1.52 5.85
C LEU A 56 -0.73 -2.83 5.23
N GLN A 57 -0.11 -2.78 4.06
CA GLN A 57 0.47 -3.95 3.39
C GLN A 57 1.53 -4.62 4.27
N THR A 58 2.47 -3.84 4.81
CA THR A 58 3.55 -4.35 5.66
C THR A 58 3.01 -4.98 6.95
N ASN A 59 2.06 -4.32 7.61
CA ASN A 59 1.43 -4.84 8.82
C ASN A 59 0.61 -6.09 8.55
N ALA A 60 -0.17 -6.11 7.46
CA ALA A 60 -0.93 -7.30 7.06
C ALA A 60 0.00 -8.48 6.76
N LEU A 61 1.08 -8.27 6.00
CA LEU A 61 2.10 -9.29 5.74
C LEU A 61 2.75 -9.79 7.03
N LYS A 62 3.06 -8.89 7.97
CA LYS A 62 3.62 -9.25 9.27
C LYS A 62 2.66 -10.10 10.08
N THR A 63 1.39 -9.69 10.22
CA THR A 63 0.36 -10.45 10.93
C THR A 63 0.12 -11.82 10.31
N LEU A 64 0.14 -11.93 8.97
CA LEU A 64 0.05 -13.20 8.28
C LEU A 64 1.27 -14.10 8.54
N GLY A 65 2.47 -13.53 8.50
CA GLY A 65 3.72 -14.24 8.82
C GLY A 65 3.74 -14.77 10.26
N ASP A 66 3.29 -13.96 11.22
CA ASP A 66 3.16 -14.36 12.63
C ASP A 66 2.10 -15.47 12.80
N GLY A 67 0.97 -15.39 12.10
CA GLY A 67 -0.06 -16.43 12.10
C GLY A 67 0.43 -17.77 11.53
N LEU A 68 1.22 -17.73 10.46
CA LEU A 68 1.88 -18.92 9.88
C LEU A 68 2.89 -19.52 10.86
N LYS A 69 3.73 -18.69 11.47
CA LYS A 69 4.72 -19.12 12.45
C LYS A 69 4.06 -19.81 13.64
N ASN A 70 2.96 -19.26 14.15
CA ASN A 70 2.18 -19.86 15.23
C ASN A 70 1.52 -21.18 14.81
N THR A 71 0.98 -21.27 13.60
CA THR A 71 0.40 -22.51 13.08
C THR A 71 1.45 -23.62 12.95
N VAL A 72 2.61 -23.30 12.36
CA VAL A 72 3.74 -24.25 12.26
C VAL A 72 4.25 -24.63 13.65
N SER A 73 4.34 -23.69 14.58
CA SER A 73 4.78 -23.96 15.95
C SER A 73 3.82 -24.83 16.75
N ASN A 74 2.51 -24.79 16.45
CA ASN A 74 1.50 -25.62 17.09
C ASN A 74 1.38 -27.04 16.50
N VAL A 75 1.90 -27.25 15.29
CA VAL A 75 1.91 -28.56 14.61
C VAL A 75 3.16 -29.37 14.95
N ARG A 76 4.15 -28.75 15.60
CA ARG A 76 5.42 -29.35 16.02
C ARG A 76 5.40 -29.68 17.51
#